data_AF-A0A963K5C2-F1
#
_entry.id   AF-A0A963K5C2-F1
#
_cell.length_a   1.000
_cell.length_b   1.000
_cell.length_c   1.000
_cell.angle_alpha   90.00
_cell.angle_beta   90.00
_cell.angle_gamma   90.00
#
_symmetry.space_group_name_H-M   'P 1'
#
loop_
_entity.id
_entity.type
_entity.pdbx_description
1 polymer ?
#
loop_
_entity_poly.entity_id
_entity_poly.type
_entity_poly.pdbx_seq_one_letter_code
_entity_poly.pdbx_strand_id
1 'polypeptide(L)'
;LGIYVGSLLHDSGAKQMLDAIHRVGVDIRPEAMGITWNEAAIALADLREYVRRAGLWYGIAHDAVIDHAFIDKLRGNIEAKYGTWTG
;
A
#
# COMPACT_ATOMS: atom_id res chain seq x y z
N LEU A 1 -2.84 4.16 -3.34
CA LEU A 1 -2.25 3.15 -2.42
C LEU A 1 -1.42 2.08 -3.14
N GLY A 2 -1.99 1.31 -4.08
CA GLY A 2 -1.30 0.19 -4.73
C GLY A 2 0.05 0.52 -5.39
N ILE A 3 0.19 1.67 -6.05
CA ILE A 3 1.47 2.11 -6.66
C ILE A 3 2.56 2.32 -5.59
N TYR A 4 2.21 2.93 -4.47
CA TYR A 4 3.13 3.13 -3.36
C TYR A 4 3.52 1.79 -2.70
N VAL A 5 2.54 0.89 -2.50
CA VAL A 5 2.80 -0.49 -2.04
C VAL A 5 3.76 -1.22 -2.97
N GLY A 6 3.54 -1.16 -4.28
CA GLY A 6 4.46 -1.74 -5.27
C GLY A 6 5.88 -1.17 -5.17
N SER A 7 5.99 0.15 -4.95
CA SER A 7 7.30 0.80 -4.75
C SER A 7 8.00 0.35 -3.46
N LEU A 8 7.24 0.10 -2.39
CA LEU A 8 7.76 -0.48 -1.14
C LEU A 8 8.21 -1.93 -1.32
N LEU A 9 7.46 -2.74 -2.07
CA LEU A 9 7.82 -4.13 -2.36
C LEU A 9 9.09 -4.23 -3.21
N HIS A 10 9.33 -3.28 -4.10
CA HIS A 10 10.55 -3.17 -4.89
C HIS A 10 11.73 -2.53 -4.13
N ASP A 11 11.54 -2.10 -2.88
CA ASP A 11 12.49 -1.32 -2.07
C ASP A 11 13.17 -0.18 -2.84
N SER A 12 12.43 0.45 -3.76
CA SER A 12 12.97 1.43 -4.69
C SER A 12 12.01 2.58 -4.91
N GLY A 13 12.48 3.81 -4.69
CA GLY A 13 11.72 5.02 -4.99
C GLY A 13 10.47 5.26 -4.14
N ALA A 14 10.21 4.45 -3.11
CA ALA A 14 8.96 4.50 -2.34
C ALA A 14 8.70 5.87 -1.71
N LYS A 15 9.73 6.50 -1.12
CA LYS A 15 9.62 7.84 -0.54
C LYS A 15 9.28 8.88 -1.60
N GLN A 16 9.99 8.88 -2.72
CA GLN A 16 9.76 9.80 -3.84
C GLN A 16 8.36 9.62 -4.43
N MET A 17 7.89 8.38 -4.52
CA MET A 17 6.53 8.08 -4.95
C MET A 17 5.50 8.63 -3.96
N LEU A 18 5.68 8.41 -2.66
CA LEU A 18 4.79 8.96 -1.63
C LEU A 18 4.77 10.50 -1.66
N ASP A 19 5.93 11.13 -1.81
CA ASP A 19 6.05 12.58 -1.94
C ASP A 19 5.34 13.10 -3.20
N ALA A 20 5.45 12.39 -4.33
CA ALA A 20 4.78 12.74 -5.56
C ALA A 20 3.26 12.63 -5.44
N ILE A 21 2.74 11.53 -4.87
CA ILE A 21 1.31 11.31 -4.62
C ILE A 21 0.75 12.40 -3.71
N HIS A 22 1.44 12.69 -2.61
CA HIS A 22 1.02 13.74 -1.68
C HIS A 22 1.00 15.12 -2.36
N ARG A 23 2.01 15.43 -3.19
CA ARG A 23 2.10 16.72 -3.92
C ARG A 23 0.95 16.93 -4.90
N VAL A 24 0.44 15.87 -5.52
CA VAL A 24 -0.73 15.98 -6.44
C VAL A 24 -2.07 16.00 -5.71
N GLY A 25 -2.07 15.97 -4.36
CA GLY A 25 -3.27 16.06 -3.55
C GLY A 25 -4.12 14.78 -3.50
N VAL A 26 -3.54 13.64 -3.89
CA VAL A 26 -4.24 12.34 -3.79
C VAL A 26 -4.04 11.80 -2.38
N ASP A 27 -5.15 11.57 -1.67
CA ASP A 27 -5.14 10.86 -0.40
C ASP A 27 -5.18 9.35 -0.64
N ILE A 28 -4.22 8.63 -0.06
CA ILE A 28 -4.09 7.18 -0.20
C ILE A 28 -4.33 6.44 1.11
N ARG A 29 -4.76 7.15 2.16
CA ARG A 29 -5.23 6.53 3.41
C ARG A 29 -6.45 5.65 3.10
N PRO A 30 -6.53 4.42 3.63
CA PRO A 30 -7.71 3.55 3.50
C PRO A 30 -9.03 4.28 3.74
N GLU A 31 -9.06 5.14 4.74
CA GLU A 31 -10.24 5.89 5.17
C GLU A 31 -10.75 6.84 4.08
N ALA A 32 -9.87 7.45 3.29
CA ALA A 32 -10.24 8.30 2.14
C ALA A 32 -10.91 7.51 1.01
N MET A 33 -10.72 6.19 0.99
CA MET A 33 -11.35 5.25 0.06
C MET A 33 -12.60 4.57 0.67
N GLY A 34 -13.00 4.95 1.89
CA GLY A 34 -14.16 4.40 2.59
C GLY A 34 -13.93 3.01 3.20
N ILE A 35 -12.67 2.62 3.40
CA ILE A 35 -12.30 1.32 4.01
C ILE A 35 -11.40 1.54 5.23
N THR A 36 -11.36 0.57 6.13
CA THR A 36 -10.49 0.59 7.31
C THR A 36 -9.07 0.10 6.99
N TRP A 37 -8.11 0.45 7.86
CA TRP A 37 -6.77 -0.14 7.80
C TRP A 37 -6.77 -1.67 7.89
N ASN A 38 -7.69 -2.24 8.66
CA ASN A 38 -7.80 -3.69 8.79
C ASN A 38 -8.25 -4.34 7.49
N GLU A 39 -9.25 -3.78 6.82
CA GLU A 39 -9.70 -4.27 5.50
C GLU A 39 -8.61 -4.11 4.44
N ALA A 40 -7.89 -2.98 4.44
CA ALA A 40 -6.74 -2.79 3.56
C ALA A 40 -5.63 -3.82 3.82
N ALA A 41 -5.33 -4.12 5.09
CA ALA A 41 -4.33 -5.12 5.46
C ALA A 41 -4.73 -6.52 5.00
N ILE A 42 -5.98 -6.93 5.20
CA ILE A 42 -6.53 -8.22 4.73
C ILE A 42 -6.41 -8.31 3.20
N ALA A 43 -6.86 -7.27 2.49
CA ALA A 43 -6.80 -7.24 1.02
C ALA A 43 -5.35 -7.32 0.49
N LEU A 44 -4.41 -6.66 1.17
CA LEU A 44 -2.99 -6.70 0.82
C LEU A 44 -2.36 -8.08 1.12
N ALA A 45 -2.72 -8.73 2.23
CA ALA A 45 -2.25 -10.08 2.55
C ALA A 45 -2.71 -11.10 1.49
N ASP A 46 -3.92 -10.96 0.97
CA ASP A 46 -4.49 -11.83 -0.07
C ASP A 46 -3.98 -11.54 -1.49
N LEU A 47 -3.24 -10.44 -1.68
CA LEU A 47 -2.79 -9.97 -3.00
C LEU A 47 -2.03 -11.05 -3.77
N ARG A 48 -1.12 -11.76 -3.09
CA ARG A 48 -0.30 -12.82 -3.70
C ARG A 48 -1.15 -13.96 -4.26
N GLU A 49 -2.14 -14.39 -3.50
CA GLU A 49 -3.04 -15.45 -3.95
C GLU A 49 -3.93 -14.97 -5.09
N TYR A 50 -4.43 -13.73 -5.00
CA TYR A 50 -5.27 -13.13 -6.02
C TYR A 50 -4.55 -13.09 -7.37
N VAL A 51 -3.32 -12.57 -7.45
CA VAL A 51 -2.60 -12.44 -8.73
C VAL A 51 -2.32 -13.80 -9.38
N ARG A 52 -2.06 -14.84 -8.55
CA ARG A 52 -1.89 -16.23 -9.00
C ARG A 52 -3.20 -16.82 -9.53
N ARG A 53 -4.29 -16.67 -8.78
CA ARG A 53 -5.62 -17.18 -9.18
C ARG A 53 -6.17 -16.48 -10.42
N ALA A 54 -5.94 -15.18 -10.54
CA ALA A 54 -6.40 -14.38 -11.67
C ALA A 54 -5.60 -14.61 -12.95
N GLY A 55 -4.52 -15.41 -12.91
CA GLY A 55 -3.69 -15.71 -14.07
C GLY A 55 -2.97 -14.47 -14.63
N LEU A 56 -2.70 -13.48 -13.78
CA LEU A 56 -2.01 -12.26 -14.18
C LEU A 56 -0.54 -12.57 -14.50
N TRP A 57 0.10 -11.69 -15.27
CA TRP A 57 1.52 -11.85 -15.59
C TRP A 57 2.38 -11.80 -14.33
N TYR A 58 3.38 -12.68 -14.30
CA TYR A 58 4.30 -12.78 -13.17
C TYR A 58 5.01 -11.44 -12.92
N GLY A 59 5.10 -11.07 -11.65
CA GLY A 59 5.73 -9.83 -11.19
C GLY A 59 5.86 -9.81 -9.67
N ILE A 60 6.34 -8.70 -9.11
CA ILE A 60 6.66 -8.57 -7.67
C ILE A 60 5.53 -9.02 -6.73
N ALA A 61 4.27 -8.80 -7.13
CA ALA A 61 3.10 -9.19 -6.34
C ALA A 61 2.94 -10.71 -6.16
N HIS A 62 3.53 -11.52 -7.04
CA HIS A 62 3.50 -13.00 -6.95
C HIS A 62 4.43 -13.54 -5.85
N ASP A 63 5.44 -12.74 -5.49
CA ASP A 63 6.45 -13.04 -4.49
C ASP A 63 6.34 -12.15 -3.25
N ALA A 64 5.40 -11.19 -3.25
CA ALA A 64 5.18 -10.29 -2.15
C ALA A 64 4.87 -11.06 -0.87
N VAL A 65 5.70 -10.83 0.15
CA VAL A 65 5.43 -11.24 1.53
C VAL A 65 4.93 -10.01 2.26
N ILE A 66 3.61 -9.96 2.48
CA ILE A 66 2.95 -8.88 3.19
C ILE A 66 2.58 -9.42 4.57
N ASP A 67 3.38 -9.04 5.56
CA ASP A 67 3.19 -9.39 6.96
C ASP A 67 2.77 -8.16 7.79
N HIS A 68 2.56 -8.36 9.10
CA HIS A 68 2.22 -7.27 10.01
C HIS A 68 3.27 -6.15 10.01
N ALA A 69 4.55 -6.48 9.93
CA ALA A 69 5.62 -5.49 9.93
C ALA A 69 5.58 -4.61 8.66
N PHE A 70 5.26 -5.20 7.51
CA PHE A 70 5.05 -4.46 6.28
C PHE A 70 3.86 -3.49 6.40
N ILE A 71 2.74 -3.95 6.96
CA ILE A 71 1.54 -3.13 7.17
C ILE A 71 1.82 -1.98 8.15
N ASP A 72 2.53 -2.24 9.25
CA ASP A 72 2.89 -1.20 10.22
C ASP A 72 3.82 -0.15 9.60
N LYS A 73 4.81 -0.58 8.80
CA LYS A 73 5.69 0.34 8.04
C LYS A 73 4.89 1.16 7.03
N LEU A 74 3.98 0.53 6.28
CA LEU A 74 3.12 1.19 5.31
C LEU A 74 2.26 2.27 5.99
N ARG A 75 1.59 1.90 7.08
CA ARG A 75 0.74 2.79 7.88
C ARG A 75 1.54 3.94 8.47
N GLY A 76 2.65 3.66 9.15
CA GLY A 76 3.51 4.67 9.76
C GLY A 76 4.04 5.68 8.74
N ASN A 77 4.44 5.24 7.55
CA ASN A 77 4.90 6.15 6.50
C ASN A 77 3.78 7.06 5.99
N ILE A 78 2.56 6.54 5.83
CA ILE A 78 1.41 7.31 5.36
C ILE A 78 0.97 8.30 6.43
N GLU A 79 0.80 7.85 7.68
CA GLU A 79 0.42 8.74 8.80
C GLU A 79 1.47 9.81 9.05
N ALA A 80 2.76 9.51 8.94
CA ALA A 80 3.82 10.51 9.03
C ALA A 80 3.76 11.56 7.92
N LYS A 81 3.23 11.21 6.74
CA LYS A 81 3.14 12.12 5.59
C LYS A 81 1.86 12.96 5.60
N TYR A 82 0.72 12.34 5.90
CA TYR A 82 -0.61 12.96 5.82
C TYR A 82 -1.13 13.45 7.18
N GLY A 83 -0.47 13.07 8.28
CA GLY A 83 -0.97 13.29 9.63
C GLY A 83 -2.15 12.37 9.99
N THR A 84 -2.69 12.61 11.18
CA THR A 84 -3.87 11.88 11.69
C THR A 84 -5.07 12.08 10.77
N TRP A 85 -5.86 11.03 10.56
CA TRP A 85 -7.14 11.14 9.86
C TRP A 85 -8.11 12.03 10.63
N THR A 86 -8.67 13.05 9.98
CA THR A 86 -9.60 14.02 10.62
C THR A 86 -11.02 13.99 10.05
N GLY A 87 -11.30 13.14 9.06
CA GLY A 87 -12.57 13.16 8.31
C GLY A 87 -12.50 14.13 7.15
#